data_AF-A0AA86U228-F1
#
_entry.id   AF-A0AA86U228-F1
#
_cell.length_a   1.000
_cell.length_b   1.000
_cell.length_c   1.000
_cell.angle_alpha   90.00
_cell.angle_beta   90.00
_cell.angle_gamma   90.00
#
_symmetry.space_group_name_H-M   'P 1'
#
loop_
_entity.id
_entity.type
_entity.pdbx_description
1 polymer ?
#
loop_
_entity_poly.entity_id
_entity_poly.type
_entity_poly.pdbx_seq_one_letter_code
_entity_poly.pdbx_strand_id
1 'polypeptide(L)'
;MSYNIIIFLVYLCGGLARGTALNNLNVVLIQMYSHVAAKFTVTSQIIALLSISVLCGSILGTFSATPIILKFGRKNSILYMALISLLSSVTSMIPVHYVYLGVNKIVTGFSTSIIMTAIPMLFSEFVAPNLRGVFGSFMNLFICVGVLISSVIQLLIAPHDKLFYISFIPGTVSCVLLIVLLFWVKESNTQKHATPLNENKIKIQWWALEMLF
;
A
#
# COMPACT_ATOMS: atom_id res chain seq x y z
N MET A 1 -15.42 -19.36 -13.23
CA MET A 1 -14.38 -19.69 -12.23
C MET A 1 -13.17 -18.76 -12.33
N SER A 2 -12.69 -18.43 -13.54
CA SER A 2 -11.48 -17.62 -13.77
C SER A 2 -11.53 -16.19 -13.17
N TYR A 3 -12.70 -15.54 -13.12
CA TYR A 3 -12.83 -14.15 -12.66
C TYR A 3 -12.60 -13.96 -11.15
N ASN A 4 -13.12 -14.87 -10.32
CA ASN A 4 -12.95 -14.81 -8.86
C ASN A 4 -11.49 -15.04 -8.45
N ILE A 5 -10.77 -15.88 -9.21
CA ILE A 5 -9.34 -16.14 -9.01
C ILE A 5 -8.52 -14.87 -9.30
N ILE A 6 -8.84 -14.13 -10.36
CA ILE A 6 -8.15 -12.87 -10.69
C ILE A 6 -8.35 -11.83 -9.59
N ILE A 7 -9.57 -11.66 -9.09
CA ILE A 7 -9.86 -10.73 -8.00
C ILE A 7 -9.13 -11.12 -6.71
N PHE A 8 -9.06 -12.42 -6.41
CA PHE A 8 -8.26 -12.92 -5.30
C PHE A 8 -6.77 -12.63 -5.50
N LEU A 9 -6.21 -12.82 -6.70
CA LEU A 9 -4.82 -12.47 -7.00
C LEU A 9 -4.55 -10.96 -6.84
N VAL A 10 -5.47 -10.10 -7.27
CA VAL A 10 -5.38 -8.64 -7.04
C VAL A 10 -5.36 -8.33 -5.54
N TYR A 11 -6.20 -9.01 -4.77
CA TYR A 11 -6.26 -8.89 -3.31
C TYR A 11 -4.92 -9.23 -2.65
N LEU A 12 -4.32 -10.36 -3.04
CA LEU A 12 -3.03 -10.81 -2.55
C LEU A 12 -1.89 -9.86 -2.95
N CYS A 13 -1.88 -9.43 -4.20
CA CYS A 13 -0.85 -8.53 -4.74
C CYS A 13 -0.87 -7.16 -4.04
N GLY A 14 -2.04 -6.67 -3.64
CA GLY A 14 -2.15 -5.44 -2.86
C GLY A 14 -1.55 -5.54 -1.46
N GLY A 15 -1.75 -6.69 -0.80
CA GLY A 15 -1.10 -6.99 0.48
C GLY A 15 0.42 -7.01 0.35
N LEU A 16 0.94 -7.67 -0.68
CA LEU A 16 2.39 -7.70 -0.98
C LEU A 16 2.96 -6.31 -1.29
N ALA A 17 2.26 -5.51 -2.10
CA ALA A 17 2.68 -4.15 -2.43
C ALA A 17 2.78 -3.27 -1.18
N ARG A 18 1.82 -3.41 -0.24
CA ARG A 18 1.89 -2.71 1.05
C ARG A 18 3.02 -3.23 1.93
N GLY A 19 3.19 -4.54 2.02
CA GLY A 19 4.23 -5.17 2.85
C GLY A 19 5.64 -4.79 2.42
N THR A 20 5.92 -4.85 1.11
CA THR A 20 7.21 -4.43 0.55
C THR A 20 7.45 -2.93 0.77
N ALA A 21 6.44 -2.08 0.55
CA ALA A 21 6.54 -0.64 0.78
C ALA A 21 6.86 -0.25 2.24
N LEU A 22 6.29 -0.97 3.23
CA LEU A 22 6.51 -0.71 4.65
C LEU A 22 7.95 -1.00 5.08
N ASN A 23 8.56 -2.05 4.54
CA ASN A 23 9.88 -2.50 4.98
C ASN A 23 11.05 -1.99 4.13
N ASN A 24 10.77 -1.33 2.99
CA ASN A 24 11.78 -0.76 2.09
C ASN A 24 12.52 0.47 2.66
N LEU A 25 12.61 0.63 3.98
CA LEU A 25 13.33 1.74 4.64
C LEU A 25 13.90 1.32 6.00
N ASN A 26 14.46 0.11 6.08
CA ASN A 26 15.19 -0.30 7.28
C ASN A 26 16.48 0.54 7.42
N VAL A 27 17.01 0.60 8.64
CA VAL A 27 18.26 1.29 9.00
C VAL A 27 19.40 0.92 8.05
N VAL A 28 19.46 -0.35 7.64
CA VAL A 28 20.45 -0.88 6.68
C VAL A 28 20.42 -0.12 5.35
N LEU A 29 19.24 0.10 4.78
CA LEU A 29 19.11 0.81 3.50
C LEU A 29 19.51 2.29 3.62
N ILE A 30 19.19 2.93 4.75
CA ILE A 30 19.54 4.33 5.00
C ILE A 30 21.06 4.48 5.08
N GLN A 31 21.74 3.53 5.72
CA GLN A 31 23.20 3.48 5.81
C GLN A 31 23.83 3.27 4.43
N MET A 32 23.32 2.36 3.60
CA MET A 32 23.80 2.20 2.22
C MET A 32 23.60 3.47 1.39
N TYR A 33 22.44 4.10 1.52
CA TYR A 33 22.12 5.32 0.78
C TYR A 33 23.04 6.48 1.16
N SER A 34 23.49 6.58 2.42
CA SER A 34 24.44 7.61 2.84
C SER A 34 25.85 7.41 2.26
N HIS A 35 26.27 6.15 2.07
CA HIS A 35 27.54 5.83 1.41
C HIS A 35 27.53 6.21 -0.08
N VAL A 36 26.39 6.09 -0.77
CA VAL A 36 26.27 6.34 -2.22
C VAL A 36 25.92 7.81 -2.55
N ALA A 37 25.01 8.46 -1.82
CA ALA A 37 24.45 9.77 -2.16
C ALA A 37 25.29 10.99 -1.71
N ALA A 38 26.57 10.81 -1.40
CA ALA A 38 27.50 11.80 -0.86
C ALA A 38 27.25 12.24 0.62
N LYS A 39 28.04 11.63 1.52
CA LYS A 39 28.56 12.15 2.82
C LYS A 39 27.62 13.02 3.68
N PHE A 40 26.44 12.50 4.06
CA PHE A 40 25.78 12.99 5.27
C PHE A 40 26.07 12.04 6.43
N THR A 41 26.36 12.60 7.62
CA THR A 41 26.49 11.80 8.84
C THR A 41 25.14 11.21 9.19
N VAL A 42 25.06 9.88 9.27
CA VAL A 42 23.83 9.18 9.64
C VAL A 42 23.59 9.39 11.14
N THR A 43 22.88 10.46 11.47
CA THR A 43 22.42 10.72 12.84
C THR A 43 21.14 9.93 13.11
N SER A 44 20.97 9.44 14.33
CA SER A 44 19.76 8.73 14.79
C SER A 44 18.46 9.49 14.49
N GLN A 45 18.50 10.83 14.56
CA GLN A 45 17.38 11.70 14.21
C GLN A 45 16.95 11.58 12.74
N ILE A 46 17.89 11.46 11.80
CA ILE A 46 17.59 11.37 10.36
C ILE A 46 16.93 10.01 10.06
N ILE A 47 17.43 8.94 10.67
CA ILE A 47 16.82 7.61 10.57
C ILE A 47 15.38 7.65 11.09
N ALA A 48 15.15 8.26 12.26
CA ALA A 48 13.81 8.37 12.83
C ALA A 48 12.87 9.18 11.93
N LEU A 49 13.33 10.32 11.40
CA LEU A 49 12.55 11.15 10.47
C LEU A 49 12.15 10.38 9.20
N LEU A 50 13.07 9.64 8.61
CA LEU A 50 12.81 8.81 7.43
C LEU A 50 11.81 7.68 7.73
N SER A 51 11.96 7.00 8.86
CA SER A 51 11.03 5.93 9.27
C SER A 51 9.60 6.46 9.50
N ILE A 52 9.47 7.62 10.15
CA ILE A 52 8.17 8.23 10.45
C ILE A 52 7.51 8.80 9.18
N SER A 53 8.29 9.22 8.17
CA SER A 53 7.76 9.80 6.93
C SER A 53 6.74 8.90 6.21
N VAL A 54 6.98 7.58 6.17
CA VAL A 54 6.05 6.59 5.59
C VAL A 54 4.74 6.53 6.38
N LEU A 55 4.81 6.63 7.71
CA LEU A 55 3.65 6.61 8.60
C LEU A 55 2.83 7.90 8.44
N CYS A 56 3.48 9.06 8.37
CA CYS A 56 2.82 10.33 8.06
C CYS A 56 2.06 10.26 6.74
N GLY A 57 2.70 9.78 5.67
CA GLY A 57 2.04 9.54 4.39
C GLY A 57 0.87 8.57 4.50
N SER A 58 1.03 7.52 5.30
CA SER A 58 -0.02 6.52 5.50
C SER A 58 -1.26 7.07 6.20
N ILE A 59 -1.08 7.93 7.21
CA ILE A 59 -2.18 8.57 7.93
C ILE A 59 -2.99 9.46 6.98
N LEU A 60 -2.29 10.30 6.19
CA LEU A 60 -2.92 11.15 5.18
C LEU A 60 -3.66 10.34 4.12
N GLY A 61 -3.08 9.21 3.69
CA GLY A 61 -3.70 8.30 2.73
C GLY A 61 -4.98 7.66 3.28
N THR A 62 -4.97 7.18 4.52
CA THR A 62 -6.16 6.57 5.13
C THR A 62 -7.29 7.56 5.33
N PHE A 63 -6.99 8.80 5.77
CA PHE A 63 -8.01 9.84 5.95
C PHE A 63 -8.67 10.25 4.62
N SER A 64 -7.88 10.31 3.55
CA SER A 64 -8.36 10.69 2.21
C SER A 64 -8.89 9.52 1.37
N ALA A 65 -8.72 8.26 1.81
CA ALA A 65 -9.10 7.09 1.04
C ALA A 65 -10.59 7.06 0.67
N THR A 66 -11.48 7.23 1.65
CA THR A 66 -12.93 7.15 1.46
C THR A 66 -13.45 8.13 0.40
N PRO A 67 -13.19 9.45 0.47
CA PRO A 67 -13.67 10.38 -0.56
C PRO A 67 -13.05 10.13 -1.93
N ILE A 68 -11.78 9.70 -2.01
CA ILE A 68 -11.12 9.37 -3.28
C ILE A 68 -11.79 8.16 -3.95
N ILE A 69 -12.10 7.12 -3.17
CA ILE A 69 -12.74 5.89 -3.66
C ILE A 69 -14.17 6.18 -4.15
N LEU A 70 -14.91 7.03 -3.45
CA LEU A 70 -16.27 7.42 -3.84
C LEU A 70 -16.29 8.28 -5.11
N LYS A 71 -15.29 9.14 -5.33
CA LYS A 71 -15.26 10.05 -6.49
C LYS A 71 -14.79 9.38 -7.78
N PHE A 72 -13.76 8.55 -7.72
CA PHE A 72 -13.14 7.95 -8.90
C PHE A 72 -13.61 6.52 -9.19
N GLY A 73 -14.31 5.87 -8.25
CA GLY A 73 -14.70 4.48 -8.35
C GLY A 73 -13.61 3.53 -7.83
N ARG A 74 -14.01 2.37 -7.30
CA ARG A 74 -13.11 1.45 -6.59
C ARG A 74 -11.92 0.99 -7.45
N LYS A 75 -12.18 0.58 -8.69
CA LYS A 75 -11.14 0.06 -9.60
C LYS A 75 -10.17 1.17 -10.01
N ASN A 76 -10.71 2.30 -10.47
CA ASN A 76 -9.89 3.39 -11.01
C ASN A 76 -9.06 4.05 -9.90
N SER A 77 -9.59 4.20 -8.68
CA SER A 77 -8.81 4.67 -7.53
C SER A 77 -7.61 3.78 -7.25
N ILE A 78 -7.77 2.45 -7.30
CA ILE A 78 -6.63 1.53 -7.10
C ILE A 78 -5.60 1.71 -8.22
N LEU A 79 -6.05 1.83 -9.48
CA LEU A 79 -5.16 2.00 -10.63
C LEU A 79 -4.35 3.30 -10.55
N TYR A 80 -5.00 4.44 -10.26
CA TYR A 80 -4.29 5.72 -10.10
C TYR A 80 -3.28 5.69 -8.96
N MET A 81 -3.65 5.11 -7.82
CA MET A 81 -2.75 5.00 -6.67
C MET A 81 -1.60 4.03 -6.93
N ALA A 82 -1.84 2.95 -7.68
CA ALA A 82 -0.79 2.02 -8.07
C ALA A 82 0.25 2.69 -9.00
N LEU A 83 -0.20 3.55 -9.93
CA LEU A 83 0.70 4.35 -10.77
C LEU A 83 1.54 5.33 -9.95
N ILE A 84 0.93 6.01 -8.98
CA ILE A 84 1.64 6.93 -8.07
C ILE A 84 2.68 6.16 -7.24
N SER A 85 2.33 4.96 -6.75
CA SER A 85 3.23 4.11 -5.97
C SER A 85 4.40 3.59 -6.83
N LEU A 86 4.12 3.24 -8.08
CA LEU A 86 5.14 2.82 -9.05
C LEU A 86 6.12 3.97 -9.33
N LEU A 87 5.60 5.17 -9.63
CA LEU A 87 6.43 6.35 -9.88
C LEU A 87 7.32 6.65 -8.67
N SER A 88 6.75 6.62 -7.47
CA SER A 88 7.47 6.84 -6.22
C SER A 88 8.56 5.80 -5.95
N SER A 89 8.32 4.55 -6.33
CA SER A 89 9.30 3.46 -6.17
C SER A 89 10.45 3.59 -7.17
N VAL A 90 10.17 4.02 -8.41
CA VAL A 90 11.20 4.29 -9.44
C VAL A 90 12.03 5.50 -9.07
N THR A 91 11.41 6.61 -8.64
CA THR A 91 12.12 7.82 -8.21
C THR A 91 12.99 7.56 -6.98
N SER A 92 12.58 6.66 -6.09
CA SER A 92 13.38 6.26 -4.92
C SER A 92 14.69 5.55 -5.26
N MET A 93 14.86 5.05 -6.49
CA MET A 93 16.10 4.42 -6.93
C MET A 93 17.22 5.43 -7.22
N ILE A 94 16.88 6.72 -7.39
CA ILE A 94 17.84 7.77 -7.71
C ILE A 94 18.44 8.33 -6.41
N PRO A 95 19.75 8.17 -6.16
CA PRO A 95 20.38 8.66 -4.94
C PRO A 95 20.70 10.15 -5.08
N VAL A 96 19.88 11.01 -4.47
CA VAL A 96 20.04 12.47 -4.47
C VAL A 96 20.34 12.99 -3.06
N HIS A 97 19.31 13.11 -2.21
CA HIS A 97 19.43 13.62 -0.84
C HIS A 97 18.47 12.88 0.11
N TYR A 98 18.68 13.01 1.43
CA TYR A 98 17.81 12.38 2.43
C TYR A 98 16.39 12.97 2.43
N VAL A 99 16.22 14.27 2.15
CA VAL A 99 14.90 14.93 2.04
C VAL A 99 14.12 14.35 0.86
N TYR A 100 14.79 14.14 -0.28
CA TYR A 100 14.19 13.54 -1.46
C TYR A 100 13.65 12.13 -1.17
N LEU A 101 14.45 11.32 -0.46
CA LEU A 101 14.02 10.00 -0.01
C LEU A 101 12.79 10.09 0.92
N GLY A 102 12.79 11.02 1.89
CA GLY A 102 11.65 11.24 2.78
C GLY A 102 10.36 11.63 2.04
N VAL A 103 10.46 12.52 1.05
CA VAL A 103 9.30 12.95 0.23
C VAL A 103 8.74 11.77 -0.56
N ASN A 104 9.59 11.00 -1.24
CA ASN A 104 9.15 9.80 -1.96
C ASN A 104 8.42 8.83 -1.02
N LYS A 105 8.84 8.75 0.24
CA LYS A 105 8.29 7.81 1.21
C LYS A 105 6.95 8.24 1.78
N ILE A 106 6.73 9.54 1.93
CA ILE A 106 5.39 10.08 2.19
C ILE A 106 4.45 9.71 1.03
N VAL A 107 4.90 9.86 -0.22
CA VAL A 107 4.09 9.52 -1.41
C VAL A 107 3.81 8.02 -1.51
N THR A 108 4.81 7.17 -1.24
CA THR A 108 4.64 5.71 -1.18
C THR A 108 3.65 5.31 -0.07
N GLY A 109 3.78 5.89 1.13
CA GLY A 109 2.87 5.63 2.25
C GLY A 109 1.43 6.04 1.93
N PHE A 110 1.25 7.22 1.34
CA PHE A 110 -0.05 7.75 0.92
C PHE A 110 -0.75 6.83 -0.09
N SER A 111 -0.08 6.52 -1.19
CA SER A 111 -0.64 5.68 -2.26
C SER A 111 -0.99 4.27 -1.77
N THR A 112 -0.08 3.62 -1.04
CA THR A 112 -0.29 2.24 -0.57
C THR A 112 -1.38 2.12 0.50
N SER A 113 -1.63 3.15 1.31
CA SER A 113 -2.75 3.16 2.26
C SER A 113 -4.11 3.22 1.56
N ILE A 114 -4.21 4.00 0.49
CA ILE A 114 -5.45 4.10 -0.29
C ILE A 114 -5.70 2.78 -1.03
N ILE A 115 -4.65 2.13 -1.56
CA ILE A 115 -4.76 0.80 -2.15
C ILE A 115 -5.26 -0.22 -1.10
N MET A 116 -4.69 -0.20 0.11
CA MET A 116 -5.02 -1.13 1.19
C MET A 116 -6.46 -0.99 1.68
N THR A 117 -7.07 0.19 1.57
CA THR A 117 -8.49 0.42 1.91
C THR A 117 -9.42 0.08 0.75
N ALA A 118 -9.04 0.41 -0.48
CA ALA A 118 -9.85 0.18 -1.67
C ALA A 118 -9.97 -1.31 -2.06
N ILE A 119 -8.92 -2.10 -1.85
CA ILE A 119 -8.87 -3.53 -2.20
C ILE A 119 -9.88 -4.39 -1.43
N PRO A 120 -9.93 -4.40 -0.08
CA PRO A 120 -10.93 -5.17 0.65
C PRO A 120 -12.34 -4.66 0.37
N MET A 121 -12.50 -3.37 0.10
CA MET A 121 -13.76 -2.80 -0.33
C MET A 121 -14.19 -3.40 -1.68
N LEU A 122 -13.32 -3.43 -2.68
CA LEU A 122 -13.59 -4.07 -3.97
C LEU A 122 -13.90 -5.57 -3.80
N PHE A 123 -13.10 -6.28 -3.01
CA PHE A 123 -13.25 -7.71 -2.76
C PHE A 123 -14.56 -8.06 -2.04
N SER A 124 -15.02 -7.20 -1.12
CA SER A 124 -16.26 -7.40 -0.36
C SER A 124 -17.53 -7.44 -1.22
N GLU A 125 -17.47 -6.93 -2.46
CA GLU A 125 -18.58 -7.00 -3.42
C GLU A 125 -18.71 -8.39 -4.05
N PHE A 126 -17.62 -9.16 -4.11
CA PHE A 126 -17.58 -10.45 -4.78
C PHE A 126 -17.67 -11.64 -3.81
N VAL A 127 -17.60 -11.37 -2.51
CA VAL A 127 -17.48 -12.40 -1.47
C VAL A 127 -18.70 -12.45 -0.56
N ALA A 128 -19.19 -13.67 -0.34
CA ALA A 128 -20.27 -13.96 0.59
C ALA A 128 -19.90 -13.52 2.03
N PRO A 129 -20.86 -12.98 2.81
CA PRO A 129 -20.60 -12.37 4.11
C PRO A 129 -19.89 -13.29 5.10
N ASN A 130 -20.15 -14.61 5.02
CA ASN A 130 -19.63 -15.62 5.96
C ASN A 130 -18.10 -15.80 5.89
N LEU A 131 -17.43 -15.37 4.81
CA LEU A 131 -15.99 -15.58 4.62
C LEU A 131 -15.16 -14.30 4.84
N ARG A 132 -15.79 -13.15 5.09
CA ARG A 132 -15.10 -11.85 5.14
C ARG A 132 -13.98 -11.78 6.18
N GLY A 133 -14.14 -12.43 7.33
CA GLY A 133 -13.12 -12.48 8.38
C GLY A 133 -11.86 -13.24 7.96
N VAL A 134 -12.04 -14.42 7.36
CA VAL A 134 -10.94 -15.27 6.87
C VAL A 134 -10.10 -14.53 5.82
N PHE A 135 -10.77 -13.80 4.91
CA PHE A 135 -10.07 -13.01 3.90
C PHE A 135 -9.27 -11.85 4.47
N GLY A 136 -9.79 -11.16 5.51
CA GLY A 136 -9.01 -10.15 6.23
C GLY A 136 -7.71 -10.69 6.80
N SER A 137 -7.74 -11.90 7.37
CA SER A 137 -6.52 -12.58 7.85
C SER A 137 -5.55 -12.91 6.71
N PHE A 138 -6.05 -13.38 5.56
CA PHE A 138 -5.20 -13.63 4.39
C PHE A 138 -4.49 -12.36 3.90
N MET A 139 -5.17 -11.21 3.88
CA MET A 139 -4.51 -9.95 3.51
C MET A 139 -3.34 -9.61 4.42
N ASN A 140 -3.55 -9.76 5.74
CA ASN A 140 -2.50 -9.48 6.71
C ASN A 140 -1.33 -10.48 6.59
N LEU A 141 -1.63 -11.76 6.32
CA LEU A 141 -0.59 -12.76 6.02
C LEU A 141 0.27 -12.34 4.82
N PHE A 142 -0.35 -11.86 3.73
CA PHE A 142 0.41 -11.41 2.55
C PHE A 142 1.18 -10.11 2.79
N ILE A 143 0.70 -9.23 3.66
CA ILE A 143 1.50 -8.08 4.13
C ILE A 143 2.75 -8.59 4.86
N CYS A 144 2.60 -9.54 5.79
CA CYS A 144 3.73 -10.15 6.49
C CYS A 144 4.71 -10.83 5.51
N VAL A 145 4.21 -11.54 4.49
CA VAL A 145 5.05 -12.13 3.44
C VAL A 145 5.82 -11.06 2.66
N GLY A 146 5.18 -9.94 2.30
CA GLY A 146 5.84 -8.83 1.62
C GLY A 146 6.95 -8.19 2.47
N VAL A 147 6.72 -8.03 3.78
CA VAL A 147 7.74 -7.57 4.73
C VAL A 147 8.89 -8.57 4.81
N LEU A 148 8.61 -9.87 4.95
CA LEU A 148 9.62 -10.92 4.99
C LEU A 148 10.50 -10.93 3.74
N ILE A 149 9.90 -10.87 2.54
CA ILE A 149 10.64 -10.83 1.26
C ILE A 149 11.57 -9.62 1.23
N SER A 150 11.06 -8.44 1.60
CA SER A 150 11.86 -7.21 1.64
C SER A 150 13.00 -7.32 2.67
N SER A 151 12.77 -7.93 3.83
CA SER A 151 13.80 -8.12 4.86
C SER A 151 14.89 -9.09 4.41
N VAL A 152 14.53 -10.21 3.78
CA VAL A 152 15.49 -11.21 3.29
C VAL A 152 16.38 -10.59 2.20
N ILE A 153 15.79 -9.85 1.28
CA ILE A 153 16.53 -9.17 0.20
C ILE A 153 17.51 -8.15 0.78
N GLN A 154 17.08 -7.34 1.75
CA GLN A 154 17.96 -6.38 2.42
C GLN A 154 19.12 -7.04 3.17
N LEU A 155 18.87 -8.20 3.81
CA LEU A 155 19.92 -8.97 4.48
C LEU A 155 20.96 -9.49 3.48
N LEU A 156 20.53 -9.98 2.32
CA LEU A 156 21.43 -10.46 1.25
C LEU A 156 22.27 -9.33 0.62
N ILE A 157 21.72 -8.12 0.59
CA ILE A 157 22.39 -6.93 0.01
C ILE A 157 23.26 -6.21 1.05
N ALA A 158 23.07 -6.48 2.36
CA ALA A 158 23.85 -5.91 3.46
C ALA A 158 25.37 -5.78 3.19
N PRO A 159 26.07 -6.78 2.61
CA PRO A 159 27.50 -6.68 2.34
C PRO A 159 27.89 -5.88 1.08
N HIS A 160 26.95 -5.44 0.25
CA HIS A 160 27.20 -4.81 -1.05
C HIS A 160 26.59 -3.41 -1.18
N ASP A 161 27.36 -2.38 -0.79
CA ASP A 161 26.91 -0.97 -0.76
C ASP A 161 26.37 -0.43 -2.09
N LYS A 162 26.90 -0.91 -3.23
CA LYS A 162 26.49 -0.44 -4.56
C LYS A 162 25.13 -0.96 -5.01
N LEU A 163 24.58 -1.99 -4.37
CA LEU A 163 23.37 -2.68 -4.81
C LEU A 163 22.08 -2.16 -4.13
N PHE A 164 22.12 -0.97 -3.53
CA PHE A 164 20.98 -0.39 -2.79
C PHE A 164 19.67 -0.32 -3.61
N TYR A 165 19.76 -0.15 -4.92
CA TYR A 165 18.61 -0.09 -5.83
C TYR A 165 17.80 -1.40 -5.87
N ILE A 166 18.44 -2.54 -5.58
CA ILE A 166 17.77 -3.86 -5.57
C ILE A 166 16.70 -3.93 -4.49
N SER A 167 16.87 -3.21 -3.37
CA SER A 167 15.88 -3.15 -2.29
C SER A 167 14.54 -2.54 -2.70
N PHE A 168 14.50 -1.75 -3.79
CA PHE A 168 13.26 -1.14 -4.29
C PHE A 168 12.55 -2.01 -5.35
N ILE A 169 13.24 -2.99 -5.93
CA ILE A 169 12.72 -3.88 -6.98
C ILE A 169 11.47 -4.68 -6.53
N PRO A 170 11.42 -5.27 -5.32
CA PRO A 170 10.23 -6.01 -4.89
C PRO A 170 8.97 -5.13 -4.84
N GLY A 171 9.13 -3.85 -4.50
CA GLY A 171 8.04 -2.88 -4.46
C GLY A 171 7.56 -2.51 -5.86
N THR A 172 8.48 -2.22 -6.78
CA THR A 172 8.13 -1.93 -8.18
C THR A 172 7.47 -3.14 -8.84
N VAL A 173 8.02 -4.35 -8.66
CA VAL A 173 7.46 -5.59 -9.21
C VAL A 173 6.05 -5.84 -8.69
N SER A 174 5.81 -5.67 -7.38
CA SER A 174 4.48 -5.83 -6.79
C SER A 174 3.47 -4.81 -7.34
N CYS A 175 3.91 -3.57 -7.57
CA CYS A 175 3.05 -2.52 -8.16
C CYS A 175 2.73 -2.79 -9.64
N VAL A 176 3.72 -3.18 -10.43
CA VAL A 176 3.54 -3.56 -11.85
C VAL A 176 2.58 -4.73 -11.96
N LEU A 177 2.78 -5.76 -11.13
CA LEU A 177 1.92 -6.94 -11.10
C LEU A 177 0.48 -6.56 -10.76
N LEU A 178 0.28 -5.68 -9.78
CA LEU A 178 -1.04 -5.18 -9.40
C LEU A 178 -1.73 -4.39 -10.55
N ILE A 179 -0.98 -3.54 -11.26
CA ILE A 179 -1.50 -2.79 -12.42
C ILE A 179 -1.92 -3.77 -13.54
N VAL A 180 -1.09 -4.75 -13.86
CA VAL A 180 -1.37 -5.75 -14.91
C VAL A 180 -2.63 -6.56 -14.56
N LEU A 181 -2.75 -7.01 -13.31
CA LEU A 181 -3.91 -7.78 -12.86
C LEU A 181 -5.20 -6.93 -12.86
N LEU A 182 -5.11 -5.63 -12.59
CA LEU A 182 -6.26 -4.72 -12.63
C LEU A 182 -6.83 -4.50 -14.03
N PHE A 183 -6.03 -4.62 -15.09
CA PHE A 183 -6.55 -4.54 -16.46
C PHE A 183 -7.58 -5.64 -16.77
N TRP A 184 -7.47 -6.79 -16.11
CA TRP A 184 -8.36 -7.93 -16.30
C TRP A 184 -9.63 -7.87 -15.43
N VAL A 185 -9.66 -7.04 -14.39
CA VAL A 185 -10.83 -6.87 -13.54
C VAL A 185 -11.82 -5.92 -14.21
N LYS A 186 -13.06 -6.35 -14.47
CA LYS A 186 -14.12 -5.44 -14.94
C LYS A 186 -14.63 -4.60 -13.78
N GLU A 187 -14.87 -3.32 -14.04
CA GLU A 187 -15.40 -2.43 -13.01
C GLU A 187 -16.80 -2.88 -12.60
N SER A 188 -16.99 -2.99 -11.29
CA SER A 188 -18.25 -3.39 -10.69
C SER A 188 -19.22 -2.20 -10.74
N ASN A 189 -20.34 -2.34 -11.44
CA ASN A 189 -21.33 -1.28 -11.66
C ASN A 189 -22.12 -0.87 -10.39
N THR A 190 -21.79 -1.39 -9.20
CA THR A 190 -22.58 -1.19 -7.97
C THR A 190 -22.66 0.27 -7.52
N GLN A 191 -21.76 1.15 -7.97
CA GLN A 191 -21.86 2.60 -7.71
C GLN A 191 -23.05 3.26 -8.43
N LYS A 192 -23.53 2.70 -9.56
CA LYS A 192 -24.71 3.22 -10.27
C LYS A 192 -26.04 2.84 -9.59
N HIS A 193 -26.02 1.88 -8.67
CA HIS A 193 -27.20 1.41 -7.94
C HIS A 193 -27.15 1.68 -6.43
N ALA A 194 -26.19 2.49 -5.95
CA ALA A 194 -26.30 3.09 -4.64
C ALA A 194 -27.41 4.15 -4.69
N THR A 195 -28.65 3.69 -4.61
CA THR A 195 -29.77 4.49 -4.10
C THR A 195 -29.28 5.23 -2.86
N PRO A 196 -29.64 6.51 -2.66
CA PRO A 196 -29.26 7.23 -1.46
C PRO A 196 -29.71 6.39 -0.26
N LEU A 197 -28.75 5.88 0.51
CA LEU A 197 -29.02 5.19 1.75
C LEU A 197 -29.77 6.18 2.63
N ASN A 198 -31.09 5.97 2.75
CA ASN A 198 -31.97 6.69 3.67
C ASN A 198 -31.21 6.96 4.97
N GLU A 199 -31.09 8.23 5.36
CA GLU A 199 -30.40 8.69 6.59
C GLU A 199 -30.83 7.90 7.84
N ASN A 200 -32.02 7.30 7.81
CA ASN A 200 -32.53 6.42 8.85
C ASN A 200 -31.71 5.14 9.09
N LYS A 201 -31.05 4.54 8.10
CA LYS A 201 -30.20 3.35 8.32
C LYS A 201 -28.89 3.68 9.03
N ILE A 202 -28.35 4.88 8.81
CA ILE A 202 -27.16 5.36 9.51
C ILE A 202 -27.53 5.66 10.97
N LYS A 203 -28.69 6.28 11.24
CA LYS A 203 -29.20 6.48 12.62
C LYS A 203 -29.38 5.17 13.40
N ILE A 204 -29.88 4.11 12.78
CA ILE A 204 -30.08 2.80 13.45
C ILE A 204 -28.73 2.17 13.87
N GLN A 205 -27.66 2.35 13.09
CA GLN A 205 -26.33 1.84 13.45
C GLN A 205 -25.69 2.60 14.62
N TRP A 206 -25.94 3.90 14.75
CA TRP A 206 -25.49 4.69 15.91
C TRP A 206 -26.21 4.27 17.20
N TRP A 207 -27.52 4.02 17.14
CA TRP A 207 -28.30 3.56 18.30
C TRP A 207 -27.88 2.17 18.81
N ALA A 208 -27.42 1.27 17.93
CA ALA A 208 -26.94 -0.05 18.33
C ALA A 208 -25.58 -0.01 19.05
N LEU A 209 -24.75 1.03 18.80
CA LEU A 209 -23.47 1.23 19.47
C LEU A 209 -23.63 1.85 20.87
N GLU A 210 -24.65 2.69 21.08
CA GLU A 210 -24.97 3.27 22.39
C GLU A 210 -25.58 2.25 23.38
N MET A 211 -26.18 1.15 22.90
CA MET A 211 -26.67 0.06 23.78
C MET A 211 -25.60 -0.96 24.20
N LEU A 212 -24.39 -0.87 23.65
CA LEU A 212 -23.27 -1.78 23.94
C LEU A 212 -22.21 -1.19 24.90
N PHE A 213 -22.45 0.01 25.45
CA PHE A 213 -21.65 0.64 26.49
C PHE A 213 -22.51 1.02 27.70
#